data_AF-A0A074MBY7-F1
#
_entry.id   AF-A0A074MBY7-F1
#
_cell.length_a   1.000
_cell.length_b   1.000
_cell.length_c   1.000
_cell.angle_alpha   90.00
_cell.angle_beta   90.00
_cell.angle_gamma   90.00
#
_symmetry.space_group_name_H-M   'P 1'
#
loop_
_entity.id
_entity.type
_entity.pdbx_description
1 polymer ?
#
loop_
_entity_poly.entity_id
_entity_poly.type
_entity_poly.pdbx_seq_one_letter_code
_entity_poly.pdbx_strand_id
1 'polypeptide(L)'
;MTDAREVTLALGGRWHGRYGTAPCPVCQMDRRRDQNALTLADGEAGLLAHCKRSGCDFLDILSAAGLRSGDYRAPDAVTAAKREAKAKADTIRKQNAARRLWEQSQPIGDTLAETYLRGRGIGCALPDTLRFHPNCWHGPSESRCPAMMALVEGGDGFAVHRTYLRADGSGKAGVAGGDKLMLGATAGGAVRLSKGASRLAVAEGIESALSLLCGLMVEPATVWAALSTSGMRSLRLPEKPARLVIAGDGDKPGRAASHALATRAHALGWQVSMLDPGNGADFNDVLTGKAVAA
;
A
#
# COMPACT_ATOMS: atom_id res chain seq x y z
N MET A 1 -16.91 -25.40 -17.72
CA MET A 1 -16.08 -25.25 -16.51
C MET A 1 -15.49 -23.88 -16.65
N THR A 2 -15.83 -22.96 -15.75
CA THR A 2 -15.30 -21.60 -15.83
C THR A 2 -15.13 -21.06 -14.42
N ASP A 3 -14.02 -21.43 -13.80
CA ASP A 3 -13.59 -20.78 -12.56
C ASP A 3 -13.04 -19.37 -12.84
N ALA A 4 -12.76 -18.58 -11.80
CA ALA A 4 -12.33 -17.19 -11.99
C ALA A 4 -11.04 -17.07 -12.84
N ARG A 5 -10.17 -18.06 -12.80
CA ARG A 5 -8.94 -18.09 -13.61
C ARG A 5 -9.28 -18.27 -15.08
N GLU A 6 -10.16 -19.21 -15.41
CA GLU A 6 -10.58 -19.45 -16.78
C GLU A 6 -11.29 -18.22 -17.38
N VAL A 7 -12.19 -17.58 -16.61
CA VAL A 7 -12.84 -16.32 -17.04
C VAL A 7 -11.81 -15.23 -17.30
N THR A 8 -10.83 -15.08 -16.39
CA THR A 8 -9.77 -14.08 -16.54
C THR A 8 -9.00 -14.25 -17.84
N LEU A 9 -8.59 -15.49 -18.14
CA LEU A 9 -7.80 -15.79 -19.33
C LEU A 9 -8.63 -15.65 -20.61
N ALA A 10 -9.90 -16.06 -20.58
CA ALA A 10 -10.83 -15.92 -21.71
C ALA A 10 -11.09 -14.44 -22.08
N LEU A 11 -11.04 -13.53 -21.10
CA LEU A 11 -11.14 -12.09 -21.32
C LEU A 11 -9.82 -11.44 -21.74
N GLY A 12 -8.74 -12.21 -21.96
CA GLY A 12 -7.43 -11.69 -22.33
C GLY A 12 -6.66 -11.08 -21.14
N GLY A 13 -7.08 -11.41 -19.92
CA GLY A 13 -6.47 -10.91 -18.68
C GLY A 13 -5.27 -11.73 -18.20
N ARG A 14 -4.78 -11.35 -17.01
CA ARG A 14 -3.66 -12.00 -16.32
C ARG A 14 -4.11 -12.52 -14.96
N TRP A 15 -3.77 -13.78 -14.67
CA TRP A 15 -4.00 -14.41 -13.37
C TRP A 15 -2.81 -14.18 -12.42
N HIS A 16 -3.10 -13.78 -11.19
CA HIS A 16 -2.12 -13.44 -10.14
C HIS A 16 -2.13 -14.45 -8.98
N GLY A 17 -2.60 -15.68 -9.24
CA GLY A 17 -2.59 -16.79 -8.28
C GLY A 17 -3.91 -16.92 -7.52
N ARG A 18 -4.41 -15.84 -6.91
CA ARG A 18 -5.69 -15.81 -6.16
C ARG A 18 -6.80 -15.00 -6.84
N TYR A 19 -6.41 -14.07 -7.70
CA TYR A 19 -7.33 -13.22 -8.45
C TYR A 19 -6.75 -12.96 -9.84
N GLY A 20 -7.61 -12.50 -10.74
CA GLY A 20 -7.25 -12.09 -12.08
C GLY A 20 -7.61 -10.64 -12.34
N THR A 21 -6.88 -10.02 -13.27
CA THR A 21 -7.21 -8.70 -13.82
C THR A 21 -7.41 -8.84 -15.32
N ALA A 22 -8.52 -8.34 -15.85
CA ALA A 22 -8.87 -8.41 -17.25
C ALA A 22 -9.53 -7.10 -17.73
N PRO A 23 -9.57 -6.84 -19.04
CA PRO A 23 -10.48 -5.84 -19.60
C PRO A 23 -11.92 -6.14 -19.17
N CYS A 24 -12.66 -5.12 -18.72
CA CYS A 24 -14.09 -5.29 -18.46
C CYS A 24 -14.83 -5.50 -19.79
N PRO A 25 -15.59 -6.59 -19.97
CA PRO A 25 -16.26 -6.87 -21.24
C PRO A 25 -17.34 -5.85 -21.59
N VAL A 26 -17.82 -5.07 -20.60
CA VAL A 26 -18.83 -4.01 -20.77
C VAL A 26 -18.19 -2.68 -21.19
N CYS A 27 -17.27 -2.15 -20.39
CA CYS A 27 -16.73 -0.79 -20.61
C CYS A 27 -15.32 -0.74 -21.24
N GLN A 28 -14.74 -1.90 -21.54
CA GLN A 28 -13.42 -2.07 -22.17
C GLN A 28 -13.50 -3.14 -23.27
N MET A 29 -14.48 -2.97 -24.16
CA MET A 29 -14.80 -3.89 -25.26
C MET A 29 -13.65 -4.10 -26.26
N ASP A 30 -12.75 -3.11 -26.41
CA ASP A 30 -11.57 -3.23 -27.28
C ASP A 30 -10.56 -4.29 -26.79
N ARG A 31 -10.64 -4.69 -25.50
CA ARG A 31 -9.76 -5.67 -24.84
C ARG A 31 -8.27 -5.43 -25.10
N ARG A 32 -7.85 -4.16 -25.15
CA ARG A 32 -6.44 -3.82 -25.35
C ARG A 32 -5.59 -4.29 -24.17
N ARG A 33 -4.31 -4.55 -24.40
CA ARG A 33 -3.39 -5.08 -23.37
C ARG A 33 -3.22 -4.15 -22.15
N ASP A 34 -3.44 -2.85 -22.31
CA ASP A 34 -3.41 -1.83 -21.26
C ASP A 34 -4.72 -1.79 -20.43
N GLN A 35 -5.77 -2.47 -20.87
CA GLN A 35 -7.07 -2.47 -20.21
C GLN A 35 -7.17 -3.62 -19.19
N ASN A 36 -7.40 -3.28 -17.92
CA ASN A 36 -7.42 -4.26 -16.83
C ASN A 36 -8.42 -3.90 -15.72
N ALA A 37 -9.53 -3.22 -16.06
CA ALA A 37 -10.44 -2.67 -15.07
C ALA A 37 -11.23 -3.73 -14.29
N LEU A 38 -11.37 -4.96 -14.80
CA LEU A 38 -12.12 -6.01 -14.15
C LEU A 38 -11.21 -6.85 -13.25
N THR A 39 -11.56 -6.93 -11.96
CA THR A 39 -10.98 -7.91 -11.04
C THR A 39 -11.90 -9.12 -10.92
N LEU A 40 -11.34 -10.33 -11.04
CA LEU A 40 -12.04 -11.60 -10.94
C LEU A 40 -11.41 -12.47 -9.84
N ALA A 41 -12.22 -13.13 -9.03
CA ALA A 41 -11.74 -14.08 -8.01
C ALA A 41 -12.77 -15.17 -7.73
N ASP A 42 -12.31 -16.32 -7.24
CA ASP A 42 -13.17 -17.35 -6.69
C ASP A 42 -13.57 -16.91 -5.28
N GLY A 43 -14.87 -16.68 -5.05
CA GLY A 43 -15.44 -16.42 -3.72
C GLY A 43 -15.99 -17.70 -3.10
N GLU A 44 -16.37 -17.62 -1.82
CA GLU A 44 -16.93 -18.78 -1.09
C GLU A 44 -18.26 -19.27 -1.70
N ALA A 45 -19.08 -18.35 -2.22
CA ALA A 45 -20.41 -18.63 -2.75
C ALA A 45 -20.52 -18.48 -4.28
N GLY A 46 -19.43 -18.17 -4.99
CA GLY A 46 -19.49 -17.92 -6.43
C GLY A 46 -18.34 -17.10 -7.00
N LEU A 47 -18.41 -16.82 -8.30
CA LEU A 47 -17.51 -15.90 -8.98
C LEU A 47 -17.68 -14.47 -8.46
N LEU A 48 -16.59 -13.84 -8.05
CA LEU A 48 -16.54 -12.42 -7.75
C LEU A 48 -16.02 -11.68 -8.99
N ALA A 49 -16.76 -10.67 -9.46
CA ALA A 49 -16.38 -9.82 -10.57
C ALA A 49 -16.63 -8.35 -10.23
N HIS A 50 -15.59 -7.51 -10.29
CA HIS A 50 -15.71 -6.09 -9.92
C HIS A 50 -15.01 -5.20 -10.95
N CYS A 51 -15.79 -4.34 -11.63
CA CYS A 51 -15.26 -3.31 -12.51
C CYS A 51 -14.76 -2.10 -11.70
N LYS A 52 -13.47 -1.79 -11.80
CA LYS A 52 -12.81 -0.68 -11.08
C LYS A 52 -12.83 0.64 -11.86
N ARG A 53 -13.28 0.63 -13.13
CA ARG A 53 -13.33 1.82 -13.99
C ARG A 53 -14.69 2.51 -13.93
N SER A 54 -15.72 1.85 -14.44
CA SER A 54 -17.07 2.43 -14.56
C SER A 54 -18.05 1.87 -13.52
N GLY A 55 -17.63 0.91 -12.70
CA GLY A 55 -18.53 0.25 -11.75
C GLY A 55 -19.66 -0.51 -12.43
N CYS A 56 -19.40 -1.11 -13.60
CA CYS A 56 -20.40 -1.89 -14.34
C CYS A 56 -21.05 -2.96 -13.46
N ASP A 57 -22.34 -3.16 -13.67
CA ASP A 57 -23.13 -4.12 -12.89
C ASP A 57 -22.61 -5.55 -13.07
N PHE A 58 -22.75 -6.35 -12.02
CA PHE A 58 -22.28 -7.73 -12.00
C PHE A 58 -22.98 -8.59 -13.07
N LEU A 59 -24.29 -8.45 -13.23
CA LEU A 59 -25.05 -9.24 -14.20
C LEU A 59 -24.70 -8.85 -15.65
N ASP A 60 -24.48 -7.55 -15.90
CA ASP A 60 -24.00 -7.07 -17.20
C ASP A 60 -22.62 -7.63 -17.54
N ILE A 61 -21.71 -7.68 -16.54
CA ILE A 61 -20.39 -8.29 -16.71
C ILE A 61 -20.50 -9.77 -17.06
N LEU A 62 -21.36 -10.53 -16.36
CA LEU A 62 -21.55 -11.95 -16.66
C LEU A 62 -22.11 -12.15 -18.08
N SER A 63 -23.16 -11.41 -18.43
CA SER A 63 -23.78 -11.49 -19.76
C SER A 63 -22.78 -11.16 -20.87
N ALA A 64 -22.02 -10.06 -20.74
CA ALA A 64 -21.02 -9.65 -21.71
C ALA A 64 -19.79 -10.59 -21.74
N ALA A 65 -19.51 -11.32 -20.66
CA ALA A 65 -18.51 -12.38 -20.63
C ALA A 65 -19.01 -13.71 -21.23
N GLY A 66 -20.28 -13.80 -21.61
CA GLY A 66 -20.90 -15.03 -22.12
C GLY A 66 -21.20 -16.06 -21.03
N LEU A 67 -21.27 -15.63 -19.77
CA LEU A 67 -21.54 -16.47 -18.61
C LEU A 67 -23.02 -16.42 -18.21
N ARG A 68 -23.60 -17.58 -17.93
CA ARG A 68 -24.96 -17.76 -17.43
C ARG A 68 -24.95 -18.26 -15.99
N SER A 69 -26.11 -18.16 -15.33
CA SER A 69 -26.30 -18.75 -14.01
C SER A 69 -26.01 -20.25 -14.05
N GLY A 70 -25.12 -20.74 -13.17
CA GLY A 70 -24.68 -22.13 -13.12
C GLY A 70 -23.43 -22.47 -13.95
N ASP A 71 -22.92 -21.56 -14.78
CA ASP A 71 -21.67 -21.80 -15.55
C ASP A 71 -20.44 -21.76 -14.65
N TYR A 72 -20.50 -20.98 -13.57
CA TYR A 72 -19.47 -20.97 -12.55
C TYR A 72 -19.37 -22.33 -11.88
N ARG A 73 -18.14 -22.87 -11.85
CA ARG A 73 -17.80 -24.01 -11.02
C ARG A 73 -16.55 -23.66 -10.24
N ALA A 74 -16.64 -23.78 -8.92
CA ALA A 74 -15.48 -23.66 -8.06
C ALA A 74 -14.41 -24.67 -8.49
N PRO A 75 -13.12 -24.34 -8.35
CA PRO A 75 -12.06 -25.30 -8.60
C PRO A 75 -12.22 -26.52 -7.70
N ASP A 76 -11.90 -27.71 -8.23
CA ASP A 76 -11.89 -28.93 -7.43
C ASP A 76 -10.90 -28.82 -6.25
N ALA A 77 -11.08 -29.65 -5.22
CA ALA A 77 -10.28 -29.59 -3.99
C ALA A 77 -8.76 -29.72 -4.24
N VAL A 78 -8.36 -30.52 -5.24
CA VAL A 78 -6.94 -30.72 -5.58
C VAL A 78 -6.37 -29.45 -6.22
N THR A 79 -7.12 -28.85 -7.14
CA THR A 79 -6.76 -27.59 -7.80
C THR A 79 -6.72 -26.44 -6.79
N ALA A 80 -7.69 -26.34 -5.90
CA ALA A 80 -7.72 -25.35 -4.82
C ALA A 80 -6.52 -25.49 -3.88
N ALA A 81 -6.23 -26.70 -3.40
CA ALA A 81 -5.08 -26.97 -2.53
C ALA A 81 -3.74 -26.64 -3.21
N LYS A 82 -3.58 -26.98 -4.50
CA LYS A 82 -2.38 -26.61 -5.28
C LYS A 82 -2.21 -25.09 -5.39
N ARG A 83 -3.31 -24.35 -5.65
CA ARG A 83 -3.29 -22.88 -5.71
C ARG A 83 -2.89 -22.26 -4.37
N GLU A 84 -3.45 -22.76 -3.29
CA GLU A 84 -3.13 -22.31 -1.93
C GLU A 84 -1.66 -22.56 -1.58
N ALA A 85 -1.16 -23.78 -1.79
CA ALA A 85 0.23 -24.13 -1.54
C ALA A 85 1.20 -23.24 -2.33
N LYS A 86 0.90 -22.98 -3.60
CA LYS A 86 1.69 -22.05 -4.43
C LYS A 86 1.66 -20.62 -3.89
N ALA A 87 0.49 -20.11 -3.50
CA ALA A 87 0.36 -18.77 -2.92
C ALA A 87 1.14 -18.63 -1.60
N LYS A 88 1.12 -19.68 -0.75
CA LYS A 88 1.91 -19.73 0.48
C LYS A 88 3.41 -19.73 0.18
N ALA A 89 3.86 -20.54 -0.76
CA ALA A 89 5.26 -20.57 -1.19
C ALA A 89 5.74 -19.24 -1.77
N ASP A 90 4.92 -18.58 -2.61
CA ASP A 90 5.23 -17.26 -3.16
C ASP A 90 5.29 -16.17 -2.05
N THR A 91 4.43 -16.26 -1.04
CA THR A 91 4.45 -15.37 0.13
C THR A 91 5.75 -15.52 0.90
N ILE A 92 6.14 -16.75 1.23
CA ILE A 92 7.40 -17.06 1.92
C ILE A 92 8.60 -16.56 1.10
N ARG A 93 8.60 -16.79 -0.23
CA ARG A 93 9.66 -16.30 -1.12
C ARG A 93 9.80 -14.79 -1.08
N LYS A 94 8.68 -14.04 -1.13
CA LYS A 94 8.68 -12.57 -1.04
C LYS A 94 9.17 -12.07 0.32
N GLN A 95 8.76 -12.70 1.42
CA GLN A 95 9.24 -12.36 2.77
C GLN A 95 10.75 -12.57 2.91
N ASN A 96 11.26 -13.70 2.41
CA ASN A 96 12.70 -13.98 2.41
C ASN A 96 13.48 -12.99 1.55
N ALA A 97 12.94 -12.58 0.39
CA ALA A 97 13.55 -11.56 -0.44
C ALA A 97 13.56 -10.17 0.25
N ALA A 98 12.46 -9.79 0.91
CA ALA A 98 12.40 -8.56 1.70
C ALA A 98 13.43 -8.55 2.83
N ARG A 99 13.57 -9.67 3.55
CA ARG A 99 14.56 -9.84 4.62
C ARG A 99 15.99 -9.66 4.11
N ARG A 100 16.34 -10.32 3.00
CA ARG A 100 17.68 -10.17 2.39
C ARG A 100 17.98 -8.72 2.01
N LEU A 101 17.01 -8.02 1.39
CA LEU A 101 17.21 -6.60 1.05
C LEU A 101 17.39 -5.73 2.29
N TRP A 102 16.66 -6.02 3.38
CA TRP A 102 16.83 -5.33 4.64
C TRP A 102 18.22 -5.59 5.25
N GLU A 103 18.68 -6.83 5.28
CA GLU A 103 20.01 -7.20 5.79
C GLU A 103 21.15 -6.60 4.97
N GLN A 104 20.94 -6.44 3.65
CA GLN A 104 21.90 -5.79 2.73
C GLN A 104 21.87 -4.26 2.79
N SER A 105 20.87 -3.67 3.45
CA SER A 105 20.78 -2.23 3.62
C SER A 105 21.67 -1.75 4.76
N GLN A 106 22.13 -0.51 4.71
CA GLN A 106 22.94 0.13 5.75
C GLN A 106 22.09 1.10 6.60
N PRO A 107 22.54 1.50 7.80
CA PRO A 107 21.91 2.57 8.56
C PRO A 107 21.67 3.82 7.71
N ILE A 108 20.65 4.60 8.04
CA ILE A 108 20.24 5.75 7.20
C ILE A 108 21.20 6.95 7.28
N GLY A 109 21.98 7.07 8.37
CA GLY A 109 22.90 8.19 8.58
C GLY A 109 23.96 8.32 7.49
N ASP A 110 24.25 9.55 7.08
CA ASP A 110 25.24 9.89 6.04
C ASP A 110 24.96 9.24 4.68
N THR A 111 23.67 9.06 4.34
CA THR A 111 23.24 8.46 3.06
C THR A 111 22.35 9.37 2.23
N LEU A 112 22.14 9.01 0.94
CA LEU A 112 21.20 9.71 0.06
C LEU A 112 19.76 9.70 0.59
N ALA A 113 19.37 8.70 1.40
CA ALA A 113 18.06 8.67 2.05
C ALA A 113 17.96 9.71 3.16
N GLU A 114 19.02 9.92 3.94
CA GLU A 114 19.05 11.05 4.88
C GLU A 114 19.03 12.38 4.13
N THR A 115 19.91 12.58 3.13
CA THR A 115 19.92 13.79 2.29
C THR A 115 18.53 14.13 1.76
N TYR A 116 17.82 13.12 1.24
CA TYR A 116 16.45 13.25 0.76
C TYR A 116 15.49 13.74 1.86
N LEU A 117 15.48 13.11 3.03
CA LEU A 117 14.59 13.49 4.13
C LEU A 117 14.93 14.89 4.68
N ARG A 118 16.22 15.22 4.82
CA ARG A 118 16.65 16.56 5.23
C ARG A 118 16.23 17.62 4.22
N GLY A 119 16.37 17.34 2.92
CA GLY A 119 15.87 18.21 1.83
C GLY A 119 14.35 18.42 1.84
N ARG A 120 13.60 17.54 2.52
CA ARG A 120 12.16 17.67 2.78
C ARG A 120 11.85 18.37 4.11
N GLY A 121 12.82 19.02 4.74
CA GLY A 121 12.65 19.76 6.00
C GLY A 121 12.54 18.86 7.24
N ILE A 122 12.78 17.55 7.11
CA ILE A 122 12.65 16.62 8.23
C ILE A 122 13.88 16.75 9.13
N GLY A 123 13.73 17.50 10.22
CA GLY A 123 14.78 17.78 11.20
C GLY A 123 14.83 16.81 12.38
N CYS A 124 13.83 15.95 12.56
CA CYS A 124 13.80 15.00 13.68
C CYS A 124 14.87 13.91 13.57
N ALA A 125 15.10 13.16 14.65
CA ALA A 125 15.90 11.95 14.61
C ALA A 125 15.27 10.92 13.66
N LEU A 126 16.10 10.23 12.88
CA LEU A 126 15.66 9.19 11.95
C LEU A 126 15.79 7.82 12.65
N PRO A 127 14.72 7.02 12.73
CA PRO A 127 14.73 5.75 13.45
C PRO A 127 15.40 4.62 12.65
N ASP A 128 15.87 3.57 13.34
CA ASP A 128 16.47 2.38 12.72
C ASP A 128 15.51 1.55 11.85
N THR A 129 14.21 1.82 11.93
CA THR A 129 13.20 1.31 11.00
C THR A 129 13.33 1.91 9.60
N LEU A 130 14.15 2.95 9.44
CA LEU A 130 14.58 3.48 8.15
C LEU A 130 16.06 3.18 7.91
N ARG A 131 16.36 2.68 6.71
CA ARG A 131 17.69 2.28 6.25
C ARG A 131 17.89 2.72 4.80
N PHE A 132 19.07 2.46 4.26
CA PHE A 132 19.41 2.81 2.88
C PHE A 132 20.00 1.61 2.13
N HIS A 133 19.62 1.43 0.88
CA HIS A 133 20.22 0.44 -0.01
C HIS A 133 20.74 1.15 -1.28
N PRO A 134 22.06 1.19 -1.53
CA PRO A 134 22.64 1.98 -2.63
C PRO A 134 22.30 1.46 -4.02
N ASN A 135 22.04 0.15 -4.16
CA ASN A 135 21.88 -0.51 -5.47
C ASN A 135 20.64 -1.44 -5.51
N CYS A 136 19.46 -0.92 -5.17
CA CYS A 136 18.23 -1.71 -5.02
C CYS A 136 17.61 -2.03 -6.39
N TRP A 137 17.19 -3.28 -6.63
CA TRP A 137 16.50 -3.68 -7.87
C TRP A 137 15.11 -3.05 -7.94
N HIS A 138 14.82 -2.37 -9.04
CA HIS A 138 13.50 -1.89 -9.43
C HIS A 138 12.96 -2.78 -10.54
N GLY A 139 11.94 -3.58 -10.20
CA GLY A 139 11.38 -4.57 -11.12
C GLY A 139 10.74 -3.96 -12.36
N PRO A 140 9.82 -2.98 -12.23
CA PRO A 140 9.13 -2.41 -13.39
C PRO A 140 10.03 -1.71 -14.42
N SER A 141 11.10 -1.03 -14.00
CA SER A 141 12.06 -0.39 -14.92
C SER A 141 13.28 -1.27 -15.24
N GLU A 142 13.33 -2.49 -14.69
CA GLU A 142 14.45 -3.45 -14.84
C GLU A 142 15.83 -2.82 -14.59
N SER A 143 15.90 -1.91 -13.63
CA SER A 143 17.10 -1.15 -13.33
C SER A 143 17.45 -1.22 -11.85
N ARG A 144 18.63 -0.68 -11.50
CA ARG A 144 19.06 -0.57 -10.12
C ARG A 144 19.14 0.91 -9.74
N CYS A 145 18.59 1.25 -8.59
CA CYS A 145 18.61 2.63 -8.07
C CYS A 145 18.89 2.64 -6.57
N PRO A 146 19.46 3.73 -6.04
CA PRO A 146 19.45 3.99 -4.61
C PRO A 146 18.03 3.98 -4.05
N ALA A 147 17.83 3.42 -2.87
CA ALA A 147 16.51 3.37 -2.23
C ALA A 147 16.59 3.57 -0.72
N MET A 148 15.69 4.40 -0.20
CA MET A 148 15.33 4.37 1.22
C MET A 148 14.51 3.10 1.48
N MET A 149 14.98 2.31 2.44
CA MET A 149 14.33 1.10 2.93
C MET A 149 13.58 1.43 4.21
N ALA A 150 12.33 1.00 4.34
CA ALA A 150 11.57 1.15 5.56
C ALA A 150 10.97 -0.19 6.00
N LEU A 151 11.24 -0.60 7.24
CA LEU A 151 10.71 -1.84 7.81
C LEU A 151 9.22 -1.67 8.10
N VAL A 152 8.43 -2.64 7.66
CA VAL A 152 6.99 -2.69 7.95
C VAL A 152 6.74 -3.69 9.06
N GLU A 153 6.12 -3.23 10.14
CA GLU A 153 5.85 -4.01 11.35
C GLU A 153 4.35 -4.17 11.59
N GLY A 154 3.96 -5.27 12.26
CA GLY A 154 2.57 -5.56 12.61
C GLY A 154 1.74 -6.24 11.51
N GLY A 155 2.35 -6.54 10.36
CA GLY A 155 1.76 -7.39 9.32
C GLY A 155 2.00 -8.89 9.58
N ASP A 156 1.49 -9.73 8.67
CA ASP A 156 1.56 -11.21 8.77
C ASP A 156 2.95 -11.79 8.43
N GLY A 157 3.97 -10.96 8.25
CA GLY A 157 5.36 -11.40 8.05
C GLY A 157 6.29 -10.28 7.63
N PHE A 158 7.55 -10.65 7.36
CA PHE A 158 8.59 -9.66 7.06
C PHE A 158 8.31 -8.90 5.76
N ALA A 159 8.36 -7.57 5.83
CA ALA A 159 8.11 -6.73 4.68
C ALA A 159 8.87 -5.41 4.75
N VAL A 160 9.16 -4.86 3.57
CA VAL A 160 9.83 -3.57 3.42
C VAL A 160 9.08 -2.70 2.41
N HIS A 161 9.05 -1.41 2.70
CA HIS A 161 8.73 -0.36 1.74
C HIS A 161 10.04 0.21 1.18
N ARG A 162 10.07 0.46 -0.13
CA ARG A 162 11.24 0.99 -0.83
C ARG A 162 10.84 2.28 -1.53
N THR A 163 11.47 3.39 -1.16
CA THR A 163 11.40 4.66 -1.90
C THR A 163 12.67 4.80 -2.72
N TYR A 164 12.57 4.71 -4.04
CA TYR A 164 13.71 4.87 -4.94
C TYR A 164 14.04 6.34 -5.11
N LEU A 165 15.32 6.66 -5.04
CA LEU A 165 15.85 8.02 -4.99
C LEU A 165 16.76 8.29 -6.19
N ARG A 166 16.89 9.57 -6.53
CA ARG A 166 17.94 10.02 -7.45
C ARG A 166 19.32 9.80 -6.85
N ALA A 167 20.33 9.68 -7.71
CA ALA A 167 21.71 9.45 -7.31
C ALA A 167 22.34 10.58 -6.47
N ASP A 168 21.72 11.77 -6.48
CA ASP A 168 22.10 12.93 -5.67
C ASP A 168 21.24 13.11 -4.40
N GLY A 169 20.23 12.27 -4.19
CA GLY A 169 19.29 12.40 -3.07
C GLY A 169 18.33 13.60 -3.17
N SER A 170 18.32 14.36 -4.29
CA SER A 170 17.50 15.58 -4.43
C SER A 170 16.00 15.30 -4.52
N GLY A 171 15.62 14.04 -4.70
CA GLY A 171 14.23 13.64 -4.81
C GLY A 171 14.06 12.16 -5.13
N LYS A 172 12.82 11.79 -5.39
CA LYS A 172 12.45 10.46 -5.86
C LYS A 172 12.97 10.23 -7.29
N ALA A 173 13.26 8.98 -7.62
CA ALA A 173 13.98 8.61 -8.84
C ALA A 173 13.27 9.01 -10.15
N GLY A 174 11.94 9.12 -10.16
CA GLY A 174 11.15 9.38 -11.37
C GLY A 174 11.14 8.19 -12.34
N VAL A 175 11.28 6.97 -11.84
CA VAL A 175 11.40 5.76 -12.69
C VAL A 175 10.04 5.25 -13.16
N ALA A 176 10.01 4.67 -14.36
CA ALA A 176 8.81 4.06 -14.92
C ALA A 176 8.28 2.96 -13.99
N GLY A 177 6.97 2.96 -13.72
CA GLY A 177 6.35 2.05 -12.75
C GLY A 177 6.34 2.55 -11.30
N GLY A 178 6.82 3.77 -11.06
CA GLY A 178 6.68 4.50 -9.80
C GLY A 178 7.87 4.34 -8.85
N ASP A 179 8.02 5.32 -7.96
CA ASP A 179 9.18 5.43 -7.06
C ASP A 179 8.99 4.71 -5.71
N LYS A 180 7.83 4.12 -5.47
CA LYS A 180 7.49 3.46 -4.21
C LYS A 180 7.05 2.02 -4.47
N LEU A 181 7.80 1.04 -3.97
CA LEU A 181 7.43 -0.38 -4.09
C LEU A 181 7.51 -1.10 -2.75
N MET A 182 6.48 -1.88 -2.46
CA MET A 182 6.44 -2.78 -1.31
C MET A 182 6.97 -4.18 -1.68
N LEU A 183 7.55 -4.89 -0.73
CA LEU A 183 7.93 -6.30 -0.87
C LEU A 183 7.64 -7.04 0.44
N GLY A 184 6.98 -8.19 0.37
CA GLY A 184 6.55 -8.96 1.53
C GLY A 184 5.10 -8.69 1.92
N ALA A 185 4.73 -9.03 3.15
CA ALA A 185 3.38 -8.86 3.71
C ALA A 185 3.20 -7.49 4.39
N THR A 186 2.81 -6.46 3.61
CA THR A 186 2.61 -5.10 4.15
C THR A 186 1.19 -4.84 4.68
N ALA A 187 0.20 -5.63 4.27
CA ALA A 187 -1.18 -5.44 4.68
C ALA A 187 -1.32 -5.53 6.21
N GLY A 188 -2.03 -4.57 6.80
CA GLY A 188 -2.19 -4.46 8.25
C GLY A 188 -0.98 -3.93 9.02
N GLY A 189 0.19 -3.81 8.39
CA GLY A 189 1.39 -3.26 9.02
C GLY A 189 1.57 -1.76 8.80
N ALA A 190 2.58 -1.20 9.47
CA ALA A 190 3.03 0.17 9.30
C ALA A 190 4.54 0.29 9.52
N VAL A 191 5.14 1.36 9.00
CA VAL A 191 6.49 1.76 9.42
C VAL A 191 6.37 2.53 10.73
N ARG A 192 6.95 2.00 11.80
CA ARG A 192 6.89 2.63 13.13
C ARG A 192 8.08 3.56 13.29
N LEU A 193 7.81 4.86 13.37
CA LEU A 193 8.84 5.90 13.27
C LEU A 193 9.27 6.45 14.63
N SER A 194 8.38 6.38 15.62
CA SER A 194 8.70 6.77 16.99
C SER A 194 7.92 5.93 17.99
N LYS A 195 8.38 5.96 19.24
CA LYS A 195 7.65 5.44 20.39
C LYS A 195 7.41 6.58 21.38
N GLY A 196 6.15 6.84 21.69
CA GLY A 196 5.71 7.85 22.66
C GLY A 196 4.66 7.28 23.61
N ALA A 197 4.41 7.96 24.72
CA ALA A 197 3.67 7.38 25.85
C ALA A 197 2.13 7.49 25.74
N SER A 198 1.60 8.52 25.09
CA SER A 198 0.23 8.99 25.39
C SER A 198 -0.79 8.91 24.25
N ARG A 199 -0.34 8.69 23.01
CA ARG A 199 -1.20 8.60 21.81
C ARG A 199 -0.46 7.94 20.65
N LEU A 200 -1.24 7.38 19.73
CA LEU A 200 -0.79 6.92 18.42
C LEU A 200 -1.19 7.96 17.36
N ALA A 201 -0.24 8.43 16.57
CA ALA A 201 -0.51 9.19 15.35
C ALA A 201 -0.19 8.33 14.13
N VAL A 202 -1.09 8.33 13.15
CA VAL A 202 -0.95 7.57 11.90
C VAL A 202 -1.03 8.55 10.73
N ALA A 203 -0.03 8.57 9.88
CA ALA A 203 -0.09 9.28 8.60
C ALA A 203 -0.05 8.32 7.41
N GLU A 204 -0.45 8.81 6.22
CA GLU A 204 -0.40 8.00 5.00
C GLU A 204 1.05 7.70 4.58
N GLY A 205 1.88 8.73 4.39
CA GLY A 205 3.26 8.61 3.94
C GLY A 205 4.31 8.62 5.07
N ILE A 206 5.52 8.14 4.76
CA ILE A 206 6.68 8.22 5.67
C ILE A 206 7.06 9.68 5.90
N GLU A 207 7.11 10.48 4.84
CA GLU A 207 7.44 11.90 4.91
C GLU A 207 6.40 12.69 5.73
N SER A 208 5.11 12.46 5.50
CA SER A 208 4.01 13.05 6.28
C SER A 208 4.11 12.67 7.76
N ALA A 209 4.36 11.39 8.05
CA ALA A 209 4.50 10.89 9.42
C ALA A 209 5.71 11.49 10.14
N LEU A 210 6.88 11.55 9.49
CA LEU A 210 8.07 12.20 10.04
C LEU A 210 7.85 13.71 10.24
N SER A 211 7.04 14.34 9.40
CA SER A 211 6.70 15.76 9.53
C SER A 211 5.92 16.05 10.82
N LEU A 212 5.10 15.10 11.29
CA LEU A 212 4.43 15.20 12.59
C LEU A 212 5.43 15.29 13.75
N LEU A 213 6.58 14.63 13.64
CA LEU A 213 7.66 14.67 14.63
C LEU A 213 8.51 15.95 14.57
N CYS A 214 8.32 16.78 13.55
CA CYS A 214 9.08 18.03 13.33
C CYS A 214 8.32 19.28 13.83
N GLY A 215 7.53 19.14 14.89
CA GLY A 215 6.84 20.26 15.54
C GLY A 215 5.37 20.45 15.17
N LEU A 216 4.79 19.57 14.33
CA LEU A 216 3.35 19.61 14.01
C LEU A 216 2.46 18.92 15.06
N MET A 217 3.04 18.37 16.12
CA MET A 217 2.30 17.81 17.26
C MET A 217 2.66 18.53 18.56
N VAL A 218 1.63 18.78 19.36
CA VAL A 218 1.75 19.46 20.66
C VAL A 218 2.43 18.59 21.73
N GLU A 219 2.25 17.27 21.67
CA GLU A 219 2.84 16.32 22.63
C GLU A 219 3.56 15.18 21.89
N PRO A 220 4.57 14.54 22.52
CA PRO A 220 5.21 13.34 21.98
C PRO A 220 4.19 12.22 21.72
N ALA A 221 4.23 11.63 20.52
CA ALA A 221 3.40 10.49 20.16
C ALA A 221 4.24 9.32 19.63
N THR A 222 3.64 8.14 19.70
CA THR A 222 4.02 7.03 18.82
C THR A 222 3.52 7.37 17.42
N VAL A 223 4.40 7.41 16.42
CA VAL A 223 4.05 7.83 15.06
C VAL A 223 4.29 6.71 14.06
N TRP A 224 3.26 6.36 13.29
CA TRP A 224 3.28 5.31 12.29
C TRP A 224 2.98 5.87 10.89
N ALA A 225 3.65 5.34 9.87
CA ALA A 225 3.29 5.56 8.47
C ALA A 225 2.60 4.31 7.89
N ALA A 226 1.38 4.49 7.38
CA ALA A 226 0.56 3.41 6.82
C ALA A 226 0.91 3.06 5.36
N LEU A 227 1.78 3.84 4.72
CA LEU A 227 2.37 3.69 3.40
C LEU A 227 1.45 3.90 2.19
N SER A 228 0.14 3.92 2.37
CA SER A 228 -0.86 4.16 1.32
C SER A 228 -2.27 4.27 1.89
N THR A 229 -3.21 4.81 1.11
CA THR A 229 -4.65 4.73 1.38
C THR A 229 -5.17 3.32 1.71
N SER A 230 -4.69 2.28 1.03
CA SER A 230 -5.09 0.89 1.33
C SER A 230 -4.44 0.37 2.61
N GLY A 231 -3.19 0.77 2.87
CA GLY A 231 -2.50 0.54 4.13
C GLY A 231 -3.25 1.13 5.31
N MET A 232 -3.70 2.39 5.21
CA MET A 232 -4.51 3.04 6.25
C MET A 232 -5.80 2.27 6.53
N ARG A 233 -6.52 1.86 5.48
CA ARG A 233 -7.78 1.09 5.63
C ARG A 233 -7.55 -0.24 6.34
N SER A 234 -6.46 -0.94 6.01
CA SER A 234 -6.16 -2.27 6.55
C SER A 234 -5.37 -2.28 7.86
N LEU A 235 -4.81 -1.14 8.28
CA LEU A 235 -3.89 -1.02 9.41
C LEU A 235 -4.40 -1.71 10.69
N ARG A 236 -3.62 -2.61 11.27
CA ARG A 236 -3.94 -3.22 12.56
C ARG A 236 -3.52 -2.28 13.67
N LEU A 237 -4.49 -1.81 14.44
CA LEU A 237 -4.25 -0.99 15.62
C LEU A 237 -3.84 -1.90 16.80
N PRO A 238 -3.12 -1.37 17.80
CA PRO A 238 -2.89 -2.07 19.06
C PRO A 238 -4.20 -2.57 19.69
N GLU A 239 -4.14 -3.71 20.38
CA GLU A 239 -5.33 -4.33 20.99
C GLU A 239 -5.97 -3.46 22.07
N LYS A 240 -5.16 -2.69 22.81
CA LYS A 240 -5.62 -1.78 23.86
C LYS A 240 -5.89 -0.41 23.26
N PRO A 241 -7.15 0.04 23.20
CA PRO A 241 -7.49 1.34 22.65
C PRO A 241 -6.93 2.49 23.49
N ALA A 242 -6.56 3.57 22.82
CA ALA A 242 -6.11 4.81 23.43
C ALA A 242 -6.57 6.00 22.57
N ARG A 243 -5.79 7.09 22.56
CA ARG A 243 -5.98 8.19 21.63
C ARG A 243 -5.32 7.91 20.29
N LEU A 244 -6.08 8.07 19.21
CA LEU A 244 -5.64 7.96 17.83
C LEU A 244 -5.75 9.33 17.15
N VAL A 245 -4.65 9.80 16.57
CA VAL A 245 -4.61 10.95 15.68
C VAL A 245 -4.39 10.43 14.26
N ILE A 246 -5.24 10.81 13.32
CA ILE A 246 -5.12 10.40 11.91
C ILE A 246 -4.75 11.62 11.08
N ALA A 247 -3.63 11.55 10.39
CA ALA A 247 -3.03 12.60 9.58
C ALA A 247 -2.94 12.12 8.12
N GLY A 248 -4.10 12.02 7.46
CA GLY A 248 -4.16 11.62 6.05
C GLY A 248 -3.90 12.77 5.09
N ASP A 249 -3.58 12.43 3.85
CA ASP A 249 -3.36 13.43 2.80
C ASP A 249 -4.67 14.13 2.42
N GLY A 250 -4.57 15.40 2.02
CA GLY A 250 -5.68 16.30 1.77
C GLY A 250 -6.39 16.11 0.44
N ASP A 251 -6.25 14.96 -0.21
CA ASP A 251 -6.95 14.62 -1.45
C ASP A 251 -8.19 13.73 -1.17
N LYS A 252 -8.98 13.44 -2.21
CA LYS A 252 -10.19 12.60 -2.06
C LYS A 252 -9.86 11.18 -1.56
N PRO A 253 -8.88 10.45 -2.13
CA PRO A 253 -8.48 9.13 -1.65
C PRO A 253 -7.98 9.11 -0.20
N GLY A 254 -7.11 10.05 0.17
CA GLY A 254 -6.53 10.21 1.49
C GLY A 254 -7.60 10.47 2.54
N ARG A 255 -8.50 11.44 2.30
CA ARG A 255 -9.66 11.68 3.18
C ARG A 255 -10.53 10.45 3.34
N ALA A 256 -10.85 9.74 2.26
CA ALA A 256 -11.67 8.53 2.34
C ALA A 256 -10.99 7.41 3.14
N ALA A 257 -9.67 7.27 3.02
CA ALA A 257 -8.90 6.30 3.80
C ALA A 257 -8.84 6.67 5.29
N SER A 258 -8.64 7.96 5.62
CA SER A 258 -8.70 8.48 6.99
C SER A 258 -10.04 8.22 7.65
N HIS A 259 -11.15 8.52 6.97
CA HIS A 259 -12.49 8.27 7.51
C HIS A 259 -12.76 6.79 7.72
N ALA A 260 -12.28 5.92 6.83
CA ALA A 260 -12.42 4.47 6.99
C ALA A 260 -11.65 3.95 8.22
N LEU A 261 -10.42 4.42 8.43
CA LEU A 261 -9.64 4.11 9.63
C LEU A 261 -10.32 4.67 10.89
N ALA A 262 -10.79 5.92 10.85
CA ALA A 262 -11.47 6.58 11.96
C ALA A 262 -12.72 5.81 12.40
N THR A 263 -13.59 5.46 11.45
CA THR A 263 -14.83 4.72 11.70
C THR A 263 -14.54 3.36 12.36
N ARG A 264 -13.58 2.60 11.81
CA ARG A 264 -13.18 1.31 12.37
C ARG A 264 -12.55 1.45 13.75
N ALA A 265 -11.66 2.43 13.93
CA ALA A 265 -10.99 2.66 15.21
C ALA A 265 -11.98 3.06 16.31
N HIS A 266 -12.93 3.94 15.98
CA HIS A 266 -13.99 4.34 16.91
C HIS A 266 -14.85 3.16 17.34
N ALA A 267 -15.25 2.28 16.40
CA ALA A 267 -15.98 1.05 16.71
C ALA A 267 -15.19 0.08 17.62
N LEU A 268 -13.86 0.16 17.59
CA LEU A 268 -12.95 -0.59 18.46
C LEU A 268 -12.64 0.14 19.79
N GLY A 269 -13.33 1.25 20.10
CA GLY A 269 -13.18 1.99 21.36
C GLY A 269 -12.05 3.02 21.40
N TRP A 270 -11.47 3.39 20.26
CA TRP A 270 -10.45 4.43 20.20
C TRP A 270 -11.06 5.84 20.28
N GLN A 271 -10.35 6.74 20.96
CA GLN A 271 -10.65 8.18 20.92
C GLN A 271 -9.95 8.77 19.69
N VAL A 272 -10.72 9.02 18.63
CA VAL A 272 -10.18 9.41 17.33
C VAL A 272 -10.25 10.93 17.13
N SER A 273 -9.16 11.50 16.64
CA SER A 273 -9.09 12.85 16.10
C SER A 273 -8.42 12.81 14.72
N MET A 274 -8.78 13.75 13.85
CA MET A 274 -8.20 13.85 12.51
C MET A 274 -7.54 15.22 12.35
N LEU A 275 -6.35 15.22 11.75
CA LEU A 275 -5.68 16.42 11.30
C LEU A 275 -5.93 16.59 9.80
N ASP A 276 -6.13 17.82 9.35
CA ASP A 276 -6.35 18.17 7.95
C ASP A 276 -5.17 19.03 7.45
N PRO A 277 -4.39 18.57 6.45
CA PRO A 277 -3.32 19.37 5.87
C PRO A 277 -3.82 20.46 4.91
N GLY A 278 -5.13 20.54 4.64
CA GLY A 278 -5.72 21.42 3.64
C GLY A 278 -5.93 20.72 2.30
N ASN A 279 -6.66 21.36 1.39
CA ASN A 279 -7.08 20.71 0.15
C ASN A 279 -5.88 20.45 -0.80
N GLY A 280 -5.63 19.17 -1.09
CA GLY A 280 -4.58 18.72 -2.01
C GLY A 280 -3.16 18.70 -1.43
N ALA A 281 -2.97 19.09 -0.16
CA ALA A 281 -1.67 19.11 0.50
C ALA A 281 -1.42 17.83 1.32
N ASP A 282 -0.15 17.56 1.62
CA ASP A 282 0.26 16.58 2.63
C ASP A 282 0.92 17.27 3.85
N PHE A 283 1.19 16.52 4.93
CA PHE A 283 1.81 17.10 6.14
C PHE A 283 3.27 17.53 5.95
N ASN A 284 3.95 17.06 4.90
CA ASN A 284 5.27 17.57 4.57
C ASN A 284 5.19 18.92 3.83
N ASP A 285 4.14 19.14 3.04
CA ASP A 285 3.84 20.47 2.49
C ASP A 285 3.51 21.46 3.61
N VAL A 286 2.76 21.04 4.64
CA VAL A 286 2.51 21.85 5.85
C VAL A 286 3.82 22.22 6.56
N LEU A 287 4.69 21.23 6.82
CA LEU A 287 5.98 21.46 7.46
C LEU A 287 6.87 22.44 6.69
N THR A 288 6.87 22.33 5.35
CA THR A 288 7.74 23.14 4.48
C THR A 288 7.10 24.48 4.06
N GLY A 289 5.94 24.83 4.60
CA GLY A 289 5.23 26.07 4.26
C GLY A 289 4.70 26.13 2.83
N LYS A 290 4.57 24.98 2.16
CA LYS A 290 4.06 24.83 0.80
C LYS A 290 2.55 24.59 0.75
N ALA A 291 1.93 24.28 1.88
CA ALA A 291 0.48 24.23 2.00
C ALA A 291 -0.07 25.65 1.77
N VAL A 292 -0.63 25.90 0.58
CA VAL A 292 -1.30 27.16 0.27
C VAL A 292 -2.53 27.25 1.17
N ALA A 293 -2.60 28.30 1.99
CA ALA A 293 -3.81 28.62 2.75
C ALA A 293 -5.01 28.67 1.78
N ALA A 294 -6.04 27.89 2.07
CA ALA A 294 -7.31 27.95 1.36
C ALA A 294 -8.02 29.29 1.62
#